data_AF-A0A1J8RB79-F1
#
_entry.id   AF-A0A1J8RB79-F1
#
_cell.length_a   1.000
_cell.length_b   1.000
_cell.length_c   1.000
_cell.angle_alpha   90.00
_cell.angle_beta   90.00
_cell.angle_gamma   90.00
#
_symmetry.space_group_name_H-M   'P 1'
#
loop_
_entity.id
_entity.type
_entity.pdbx_description
1 polymer ?
#
loop_
_entity_poly.entity_id
_entity_poly.type
_entity_poly.pdbx_seq_one_letter_code
_entity_poly.pdbx_strand_id
1 'polypeptide(L)'
;MHNGSLTMRLERDFQQLTIIQKLQILNDVASALQYLHSNNVVHGDLTGNNILINKNGNAFVADQGILTFCSELHGTSYITSSVRWAAPENFQVPEDQESNSPESPSDIYSFGCVMLQVCERTFALYKCDR
;
A
#
# COMPACT_ATOMS: atom_id res chain seq x y z
N MET A 1 -14.52 -2.55 -8.64
CA MET A 1 -14.76 -1.32 -7.85
C MET A 1 -14.55 -0.11 -8.75
N HIS A 2 -15.51 0.82 -8.85
CA HIS A 2 -15.55 1.83 -9.93
C HIS A 2 -14.59 3.04 -9.78
N ASN A 3 -13.90 3.21 -8.65
CA ASN A 3 -12.96 4.33 -8.44
C ASN A 3 -11.47 3.95 -8.56
N GLY A 4 -11.17 2.70 -8.94
CA GLY A 4 -9.80 2.25 -9.16
C GLY A 4 -8.98 2.15 -7.86
N SER A 5 -7.66 2.15 -8.01
CA SER A 5 -6.72 2.14 -6.89
C SER A 5 -6.58 3.53 -6.24
N LEU A 6 -6.03 3.57 -5.03
CA LEU A 6 -5.71 4.81 -4.31
C LEU A 6 -4.75 5.66 -5.14
N THR A 7 -3.74 5.06 -5.79
CA THR A 7 -2.84 5.78 -6.71
C THR A 7 -3.63 6.50 -7.81
N MET A 8 -4.54 5.81 -8.51
CA MET A 8 -5.36 6.41 -9.56
C MET A 8 -6.26 7.53 -9.02
N ARG A 9 -6.84 7.34 -7.82
CA ARG A 9 -7.68 8.35 -7.18
C ARG A 9 -6.90 9.61 -6.82
N LEU A 10 -5.67 9.48 -6.31
CA LEU A 10 -4.79 10.61 -5.99
C LEU A 10 -4.29 11.28 -7.28
N GLU A 11 -4.04 10.55 -8.36
CA GLU A 11 -3.70 11.15 -9.66
C GLU A 11 -4.86 11.96 -10.25
N ARG A 12 -6.10 11.51 -10.06
CA ARG A 12 -7.28 12.20 -10.59
C ARG A 12 -7.69 13.42 -9.77
N ASP A 13 -7.83 13.27 -8.45
CA ASP A 13 -8.62 14.19 -7.62
C ASP A 13 -7.91 14.70 -6.35
N PHE A 14 -6.58 14.63 -6.26
CA PHE A 14 -5.85 14.98 -5.03
C PHE A 14 -6.20 16.35 -4.44
N GLN A 15 -6.32 17.39 -5.28
CA GLN A 15 -6.63 18.75 -4.85
C GLN A 15 -8.08 18.89 -4.33
N GLN A 16 -8.95 17.95 -4.69
CA GLN A 16 -10.36 17.93 -4.25
C GLN A 16 -10.56 17.11 -2.97
N LEU A 17 -9.57 16.31 -2.56
CA LEU A 17 -9.65 15.52 -1.34
C LEU A 17 -9.42 16.41 -0.12
N THR A 18 -10.46 16.54 0.68
CA THR A 18 -10.37 17.20 1.98
C THR A 18 -9.47 16.42 2.94
N ILE A 19 -8.94 17.10 3.95
CA ILE A 19 -8.15 16.44 5.00
C ILE A 19 -8.94 15.33 5.72
N ILE A 20 -10.25 15.52 5.90
CA ILE A 20 -11.13 14.53 6.52
C ILE A 20 -11.20 13.26 5.67
N GLN A 21 -11.36 13.39 4.36
CA GLN A 21 -11.37 12.24 3.44
C GLN A 21 -10.02 11.51 3.41
N LYS A 22 -8.92 12.27 3.45
CA LYS A 22 -7.56 11.69 3.54
C LYS A 22 -7.40 10.87 4.81
N LEU A 23 -7.81 11.42 5.96
CA LEU A 23 -7.75 10.71 7.24
C LEU A 23 -8.66 9.48 7.28
N GLN A 24 -9.84 9.55 6.66
CA GLN A 24 -10.74 8.39 6.53
C GLN A 24 -10.08 7.25 5.75
N ILE A 25 -9.45 7.55 4.60
CA ILE A 25 -8.72 6.56 3.81
C ILE A 25 -7.59 5.92 4.64
N LEU A 26 -6.80 6.72 5.36
CA LEU A 26 -5.70 6.20 6.17
C LEU A 26 -6.20 5.36 7.35
N ASN A 27 -7.32 5.75 7.95
CA ASN A 27 -7.94 4.99 9.04
C ASN A 27 -8.47 3.64 8.55
N ASP A 28 -9.09 3.59 7.37
CA ASP A 28 -9.56 2.34 6.76
C ASP A 28 -8.38 1.37 6.51
N VAL A 29 -7.26 1.88 5.97
CA VAL A 29 -6.04 1.08 5.74
C VAL A 29 -5.42 0.61 7.04
N ALA A 30 -5.29 1.48 8.05
CA ALA A 30 -4.77 1.11 9.37
C ALA A 30 -5.62 0.02 10.03
N SER A 31 -6.94 0.12 9.92
CA SER A 31 -7.88 -0.86 10.48
C SER A 31 -7.73 -2.23 9.79
N ALA A 32 -7.54 -2.24 8.47
CA ALA A 32 -7.28 -3.46 7.72
C ALA A 32 -5.95 -4.12 8.13
N LEU A 33 -4.87 -3.35 8.27
CA LEU A 33 -3.58 -3.88 8.72
C LEU A 33 -3.64 -4.40 10.16
N GLN A 34 -4.29 -3.67 11.06
CA GLN A 34 -4.52 -4.14 12.43
C GLN A 34 -5.26 -5.48 12.44
N TYR A 35 -6.31 -5.63 11.61
CA TYR A 35 -7.03 -6.88 11.48
C TYR A 35 -6.13 -8.02 11.00
N LEU A 36 -5.34 -7.81 9.94
CA LEU A 36 -4.40 -8.81 9.41
C LEU A 36 -3.38 -9.22 10.48
N HIS A 37 -2.71 -8.24 11.09
CA HIS A 37 -1.69 -8.48 12.11
C HIS A 37 -2.25 -9.17 13.35
N SER A 38 -3.48 -8.86 13.77
CA SER A 38 -4.15 -9.56 14.88
C SER A 38 -4.44 -11.04 14.60
N ASN A 39 -4.47 -11.43 13.32
CA ASN A 39 -4.62 -12.81 12.87
C ASN A 39 -3.28 -13.45 12.48
N ASN A 40 -2.14 -12.83 12.83
CA ASN A 40 -0.79 -13.24 12.42
C ASN A 40 -0.62 -13.34 10.89
N VAL A 41 -1.38 -12.52 10.13
CA VAL A 41 -1.24 -12.41 8.68
C VAL A 41 -0.49 -11.13 8.36
N VAL A 42 0.53 -11.22 7.51
CA VAL A 42 1.23 -10.05 6.98
C VAL A 42 0.78 -9.81 5.55
N HIS A 43 0.60 -8.54 5.19
CA HIS A 43 0.26 -8.17 3.82
C HIS A 43 1.47 -8.28 2.89
N GLY A 44 2.64 -7.72 3.27
CA GLY A 44 3.93 -7.92 2.59
C GLY A 44 4.12 -7.12 1.29
N ASP A 45 3.05 -6.67 0.65
CA ASP A 45 3.10 -5.80 -0.55
C ASP A 45 2.15 -4.60 -0.46
N LEU A 46 2.10 -3.91 0.68
CA LEU A 46 1.17 -2.78 0.83
C LEU A 46 1.63 -1.59 -0.04
N THR A 47 0.81 -1.22 -1.03
CA THR A 47 1.08 -0.06 -1.90
C THR A 47 -0.21 0.71 -2.22
N GLY A 48 -0.09 1.94 -2.72
CA GLY A 48 -1.24 2.69 -3.23
C GLY A 48 -1.99 2.00 -4.39
N ASN A 49 -1.35 1.07 -5.11
CA ASN A 49 -2.02 0.26 -6.14
C ASN A 49 -2.84 -0.88 -5.53
N ASN A 50 -2.42 -1.36 -4.37
CA ASN A 50 -3.03 -2.45 -3.63
C ASN A 50 -4.08 -1.94 -2.63
N ILE A 51 -4.45 -0.67 -2.71
CA ILE A 51 -5.55 -0.08 -1.96
C ILE A 51 -6.62 0.33 -2.96
N LEU A 52 -7.82 -0.22 -2.83
CA LEU A 52 -8.95 0.04 -3.71
C LEU A 52 -9.92 1.03 -3.07
N ILE A 53 -10.43 1.97 -3.87
CA ILE A 53 -11.40 2.96 -3.41
C ILE A 53 -12.79 2.60 -3.95
N ASN A 54 -13.79 2.55 -3.07
CA ASN A 54 -15.18 2.32 -3.48
C ASN A 54 -15.88 3.63 -3.89
N LYS A 55 -17.14 3.52 -4.33
CA LYS A 55 -17.97 4.68 -4.73
C LYS A 55 -18.26 5.67 -3.59
N ASN A 56 -18.20 5.21 -2.34
CA ASN A 56 -18.46 6.00 -1.14
C ASN A 56 -17.18 6.67 -0.61
N GLY A 57 -16.01 6.40 -1.22
CA GLY A 57 -14.72 6.92 -0.77
C GLY A 57 -14.03 6.10 0.31
N ASN A 58 -14.54 4.91 0.67
CA ASN A 58 -13.87 4.01 1.60
C ASN A 58 -12.74 3.26 0.93
N ALA A 59 -11.67 3.00 1.68
CA ALA A 59 -10.49 2.28 1.22
C ALA A 59 -10.52 0.82 1.66
N PHE A 60 -10.06 -0.07 0.77
CA PHE A 60 -9.96 -1.50 1.01
C PHE A 60 -8.56 -1.97 0.62
N VAL A 61 -7.87 -2.65 1.52
CA VAL A 61 -6.58 -3.28 1.22
C VAL A 61 -6.83 -4.56 0.42
N ALA A 62 -6.16 -4.69 -0.72
CA ALA A 62 -6.28 -5.79 -1.66
C ALA A 62 -4.97 -6.56 -1.78
N ASP A 63 -5.07 -7.89 -1.77
CA ASP A 63 -3.93 -8.80 -1.91
C ASP A 63 -3.56 -9.00 -3.39
N GLN A 64 -2.30 -9.38 -3.66
CA GLN A 64 -1.79 -9.72 -5.00
C GLN A 64 -2.69 -10.72 -5.73
N GLY A 65 -3.24 -11.73 -5.03
CA GLY A 65 -4.19 -12.68 -5.63
C GLY A 65 -5.49 -12.03 -6.14
N ILE A 66 -5.95 -10.97 -5.46
CA ILE A 66 -7.17 -10.22 -5.83
C ILE A 66 -6.86 -9.22 -6.95
N LEU A 67 -5.66 -8.64 -6.97
CA LEU A 67 -5.23 -7.70 -8.00
C LEU A 67 -4.92 -8.38 -9.33
N THR A 68 -4.36 -9.59 -9.33
CA THR A 68 -4.22 -10.40 -10.56
C THR A 68 -5.59 -10.67 -11.17
N PHE A 69 -6.56 -11.08 -10.36
CA PHE A 69 -7.94 -11.30 -10.81
C PHE A 69 -8.62 -10.02 -11.31
N CYS A 70 -8.42 -8.88 -10.62
CA CYS A 70 -8.99 -7.59 -11.05
C CYS A 70 -8.30 -7.01 -12.30
N SER A 71 -7.00 -7.26 -12.48
CA SER A 71 -6.20 -6.84 -13.63
C SER A 71 -6.53 -7.64 -14.87
N GLU A 72 -6.82 -8.94 -14.75
CA GLU A 72 -7.33 -9.78 -15.84
C GLU A 72 -8.67 -9.26 -16.38
N LEU A 73 -9.50 -8.67 -15.50
CA LEU A 73 -10.77 -8.05 -15.89
C LEU A 73 -10.62 -6.66 -16.56
N HIS A 74 -9.47 -5.99 -16.45
CA HIS A 74 -9.27 -4.61 -16.92
C HIS A 74 -8.03 -4.39 -17.82
N GLY A 75 -7.35 -5.45 -18.27
CA GLY A 75 -6.45 -5.39 -19.42
C GLY A 75 -5.18 -4.55 -19.27
N THR A 76 -4.65 -4.36 -18.07
CA THR A 76 -3.34 -3.69 -17.87
C THR A 76 -2.48 -4.48 -16.89
N SER A 77 -1.42 -5.10 -17.39
CA SER A 77 -0.40 -5.75 -16.57
C SER A 77 0.71 -4.75 -16.24
N TYR A 78 0.82 -4.39 -14.96
CA TYR A 78 2.03 -3.77 -14.42
C TYR A 78 2.44 -4.58 -13.19
N ILE A 79 3.27 -5.59 -13.39
CA ILE A 79 4.02 -6.25 -12.33
C ILE A 79 5.42 -5.68 -12.40
N THR A 80 5.65 -4.59 -11.67
CA THR A 80 7.00 -4.17 -11.26
C THR A 80 7.03 -4.35 -9.77
N SER A 81 7.89 -5.23 -9.26
CA SER A 81 8.10 -5.44 -7.83
C SER A 81 8.15 -4.10 -7.08
N SER A 82 7.40 -4.01 -5.99
CA SER A 82 7.19 -2.80 -5.18
C SER A 82 8.41 -2.43 -4.34
N VAL A 83 9.61 -2.41 -4.94
CA VAL A 83 10.88 -2.06 -4.27
C VAL A 83 10.78 -0.73 -3.51
N ARG A 84 9.98 0.22 -4.03
CA ARG A 84 9.74 1.53 -3.41
C ARG A 84 8.98 1.49 -2.09
N TRP A 85 8.24 0.41 -1.83
CA TRP A 85 7.35 0.26 -0.68
C TRP A 85 7.89 -0.71 0.36
N ALA A 86 8.87 -1.53 -0.03
CA ALA A 86 9.49 -2.52 0.84
C ALA A 86 10.38 -1.85 1.90
N ALA A 87 10.30 -2.40 3.11
CA ALA A 87 11.12 -1.98 4.22
C ALA A 87 12.60 -2.37 4.01
N PRO A 88 13.56 -1.61 4.56
CA PRO A 88 14.99 -1.85 4.32
C PRO A 88 15.46 -3.25 4.76
N GLU A 89 14.86 -3.81 5.81
CA GLU A 89 15.12 -5.16 6.30
C GLU A 89 14.77 -6.26 5.27
N ASN A 90 13.84 -6.00 4.35
CA ASN A 90 13.52 -6.95 3.27
C ASN A 90 14.67 -7.10 2.26
N PHE A 91 15.68 -6.23 2.31
CA PHE A 91 16.85 -6.25 1.44
C PHE A 91 18.14 -6.68 2.14
N GLN A 92 18.10 -6.91 3.45
CA GLN A 92 19.24 -7.40 4.23
C GLN A 92 19.02 -8.88 4.52
N VAL A 93 19.87 -9.74 3.95
CA VAL A 93 19.94 -11.17 4.30
C VAL A 93 21.19 -11.35 5.18
N PRO A 94 21.07 -11.44 6.52
CA PRO A 94 22.19 -11.86 7.35
C PRO A 94 22.40 -13.37 7.15
N GLU A 95 23.64 -13.83 6.98
CA GLU A 95 23.98 -15.25 6.80
C GLU A 95 23.56 -16.14 8.00
N ASP A 96 23.31 -15.55 9.17
CA ASP A 96 23.29 -16.30 10.44
C ASP A 96 22.07 -16.08 11.35
N GLN A 97 20.95 -15.52 10.86
CA GLN A 97 19.77 -15.31 11.72
C GLN A 97 18.61 -16.21 11.36
N GLU A 98 18.25 -17.11 12.29
CA GLU A 98 16.93 -17.72 12.37
C GLU A 98 15.88 -16.65 12.08
N SER A 99 14.95 -16.97 11.19
CA SER A 99 13.91 -16.09 10.66
C SER A 99 13.10 -15.41 11.77
N ASN A 100 13.62 -14.32 12.32
CA ASN A 100 12.87 -13.38 13.14
C ASN A 100 11.86 -12.75 12.20
N SER A 101 10.63 -13.27 12.15
CA SER A 101 9.55 -12.84 11.24
C SER A 101 9.45 -11.31 11.17
N PRO A 102 10.11 -10.63 10.20
CA PRO A 102 10.23 -9.17 10.15
C PRO A 102 9.02 -8.53 9.44
N GLU A 103 7.99 -9.34 9.22
CA GLU A 103 6.97 -9.12 8.23
C GLU A 103 5.94 -8.07 8.68
N SER A 104 5.57 -8.03 9.98
CA SER A 104 4.64 -6.99 10.50
C SER A 104 5.25 -5.58 10.55
N PRO A 105 6.51 -5.37 10.99
CA PRO A 105 7.18 -4.07 10.87
C PRO A 105 7.26 -3.55 9.42
N SER A 106 7.47 -4.45 8.46
CA SER A 106 7.52 -4.07 7.04
C SER A 106 6.20 -3.44 6.56
N ASP A 107 5.05 -4.00 6.94
CA ASP A 107 3.74 -3.42 6.61
C ASP A 107 3.56 -2.02 7.21
N ILE A 108 4.09 -1.78 8.42
CA ILE A 108 4.02 -0.47 9.07
C ILE A 108 4.88 0.56 8.31
N TYR A 109 6.05 0.15 7.81
CA TYR A 109 6.87 1.00 6.94
C TYR A 109 6.13 1.34 5.64
N SER A 110 5.59 0.34 4.96
CA SER A 110 4.81 0.53 3.74
C SER A 110 3.58 1.41 3.97
N PHE A 111 2.95 1.30 5.15
CA PHE A 111 1.84 2.17 5.53
C PHE A 111 2.28 3.64 5.71
N GLY A 112 3.46 3.88 6.28
CA GLY A 112 4.07 5.21 6.31
C GLY A 112 4.27 5.80 4.90
N CYS A 113 4.73 4.98 3.95
CA CYS A 113 4.82 5.39 2.54
C CYS A 113 3.44 5.76 1.95
N VAL A 114 2.36 5.04 2.34
CA VAL A 114 0.99 5.33 1.89
C VAL A 114 0.52 6.66 2.48
N MET A 115 0.81 6.92 3.76
CA MET A 115 0.49 8.21 4.39
C MET A 115 1.13 9.36 3.62
N LEU A 116 2.42 9.25 3.28
CA LEU A 116 3.12 10.28 2.50
C LEU A 116 2.48 10.47 1.12
N GLN A 117 2.12 9.39 0.43
CA GLN A 117 1.43 9.46 -0.86
C GLN A 117 0.09 10.20 -0.75
N VAL A 118 -0.70 9.93 0.29
CA VAL A 118 -2.01 10.58 0.54
C VAL A 118 -1.86 12.06 0.94
N CYS A 119 -0.84 12.38 1.74
CA CYS A 119 -0.62 13.72 2.26
C CYS A 119 0.01 14.66 1.23
N GLU A 120 1.04 14.20 0.52
CA GLU A 120 1.90 15.05 -0.31
C GLU A 120 1.82 14.76 -1.81
N ARG A 121 1.16 13.66 -2.22
CA ARG A 121 1.18 13.16 -3.60
C ARG A 121 2.58 12.71 -4.06
N THR A 122 3.52 12.62 -3.13
CA THR A 122 4.89 12.16 -3.36
C THR A 122 4.90 10.64 -3.30
N PHE A 123 5.40 9.98 -4.35
CA PHE A 123 5.79 8.58 -4.24
C PHE A 123 6.92 8.52 -3.22
N ALA A 124 6.83 7.65 -2.20
CA ALA A 124 7.87 7.54 -1.19
C ALA A 124 9.25 7.43 -1.87
N LEU A 125 10.03 8.49 -1.77
CA LEU A 125 11.37 8.58 -2.33
C LEU A 125 12.35 8.29 -1.21
N TYR A 126 13.05 7.16 -1.31
CA TYR A 126 14.50 7.25 -1.21
C TYR A 126 14.99 7.79 -2.55
N LYS A 127 15.22 9.10 -2.64
CA LYS A 127 16.16 9.63 -3.64
C LYS A 127 17.53 9.09 -3.26
N CYS A 128 17.95 7.98 -3.87
CA CYS A 128 19.36 7.69 -4.00
C CYS A 128 19.85 8.54 -5.18
N ASP A 129 20.05 9.83 -4.93
CA ASP A 129 20.90 10.65 -5.78
C ASP A 129 22.33 10.10 -5.61
N ARG A 130 22.85 9.43 -6.64
CA ARG A 130 24.30 9.28 -6.83
C ARG A 130 24.80 10.46 -7.66
#